data_AF-A0A3B8MRF3-F1
#
_entry.id   AF-A0A3B8MRF3-F1
#
_cell.length_a   1.000
_cell.length_b   1.000
_cell.length_c   1.000
_cell.angle_alpha   90.00
_cell.angle_beta   90.00
_cell.angle_gamma   90.00
#
_symmetry.space_group_name_H-M   'P 1'
#
loop_
_entity.id
_entity.type
_entity.pdbx_description
1 polymer ?
#
loop_
_entity_poly.entity_id
_entity_poly.type
_entity_poly.pdbx_seq_one_letter_code
_entity_poly.pdbx_strand_id
1 'polypeptide(L)'
;MCWVDIRELRIEGQGWSDTKAPFDRLPARAEGVVREVVWNLSRHSAGLCVKFRTHATEIRGRWTLTLDQLAMSHMPATACSGLDLYIDSEDGLQWAGVGRPETTLVEAMDEGEKACTVYLPLY
;
A
#
# COMPACT_ATOMS: atom_id res chain seq x y z
N MET A 1 7.74 -17.30 10.64
CA MET A 1 7.36 -16.19 9.75
C MET A 1 6.14 -16.62 8.95
N CYS A 2 5.08 -15.80 8.94
CA CYS A 2 3.81 -16.09 8.26
C CYS A 2 3.58 -15.00 7.20
N TRP A 3 3.21 -15.39 5.98
CA TRP A 3 2.87 -14.46 4.91
C TRP A 3 1.35 -14.43 4.75
N VAL A 4 0.78 -13.23 4.69
CA VAL A 4 -0.66 -13.00 4.46
C VAL A 4 -0.80 -12.17 3.18
N ASP A 5 -1.72 -12.56 2.31
CA ASP A 5 -2.07 -11.76 1.14
C ASP A 5 -2.92 -10.57 1.59
N ILE A 6 -2.51 -9.36 1.22
CA ILE A 6 -3.24 -8.14 1.62
C ILE A 6 -4.67 -8.08 1.04
N ARG A 7 -4.97 -8.89 0.01
CA ARG A 7 -6.32 -9.04 -0.56
C ARG A 7 -7.27 -9.83 0.35
N GLU A 8 -6.73 -10.59 1.30
CA GLU A 8 -7.50 -11.26 2.36
C GLU A 8 -7.79 -10.29 3.53
N LEU A 9 -7.11 -9.15 3.56
CA LEU A 9 -7.35 -8.06 4.51
C LEU A 9 -8.33 -7.04 3.94
N ARG A 10 -8.79 -6.13 4.79
CA ARG A 10 -9.61 -5.00 4.36
C ARG A 10 -8.72 -3.95 3.70
N ILE A 11 -8.95 -3.72 2.41
CA ILE A 11 -8.44 -2.55 1.68
C ILE A 11 -9.35 -1.35 1.97
N GLU A 12 -8.75 -0.24 2.39
CA GLU A 12 -9.41 1.04 2.62
C GLU A 12 -8.94 2.07 1.58
N GLY A 13 -9.74 3.14 1.40
CA GLY A 13 -9.48 4.19 0.41
C GLY A 13 -9.91 3.84 -1.03
N GLN A 14 -10.43 2.63 -1.27
CA GLN A 14 -10.88 2.20 -2.59
C GLN A 14 -12.38 2.53 -2.80
N GLY A 15 -12.66 3.42 -3.76
CA GLY A 15 -14.03 3.91 -4.01
C GLY A 15 -14.95 2.93 -4.74
N TRP A 16 -14.41 1.88 -5.37
CA TRP A 16 -15.15 0.95 -6.21
C TRP A 16 -14.67 -0.48 -6.01
N SER A 17 -15.58 -1.44 -6.11
CA SER A 17 -15.26 -2.88 -6.05
C SER A 17 -15.22 -3.56 -7.42
N ASP A 18 -15.82 -2.95 -8.44
CA ASP A 18 -15.87 -3.49 -9.80
C ASP A 18 -14.67 -3.00 -10.63
N THR A 19 -13.45 -3.21 -10.13
CA THR A 19 -12.20 -2.75 -10.75
C THR A 19 -11.63 -3.78 -11.74
N LYS A 20 -10.75 -3.34 -12.65
CA LYS A 20 -10.09 -4.25 -13.62
C LYS A 20 -8.92 -5.01 -12.97
N ALA A 21 -8.16 -4.34 -12.11
CA ALA A 21 -7.15 -4.95 -11.25
C ALA A 21 -7.43 -4.65 -9.77
N PRO A 22 -6.90 -5.46 -8.82
CA PRO A 22 -7.27 -5.39 -7.41
C PRO A 22 -7.06 -4.03 -6.75
N PHE A 23 -6.07 -3.26 -7.20
CA PHE A 23 -5.68 -1.98 -6.61
C PHE A 23 -5.96 -0.77 -7.52
N ASP A 24 -6.78 -0.94 -8.56
CA ASP A 24 -7.21 0.19 -9.37
C ASP A 24 -8.15 1.09 -8.55
N ARG A 25 -8.11 2.39 -8.87
CA ARG A 25 -8.92 3.43 -8.23
C ARG A 25 -10.14 3.84 -9.05
N LEU A 26 -10.34 3.30 -10.25
CA LEU A 26 -11.57 3.48 -11.03
C LEU A 26 -12.19 2.12 -11.34
N PRO A 27 -13.52 2.06 -11.51
CA PRO A 27 -14.19 0.83 -11.89
C PRO A 27 -13.85 0.47 -13.35
N ALA A 28 -13.86 -0.82 -13.69
CA ALA A 28 -13.54 -1.35 -15.02
C ALA A 28 -14.38 -0.69 -16.12
N ARG A 29 -15.64 -0.34 -15.82
CA ARG A 29 -16.55 0.37 -16.75
C ARG A 29 -16.08 1.78 -17.15
N ALA A 30 -15.07 2.35 -16.49
CA ALA A 30 -14.50 3.64 -16.87
C ALA A 30 -13.50 3.53 -18.04
N GLU A 31 -13.00 2.33 -18.34
CA GLU A 31 -12.07 2.10 -19.44
C GLU A 31 -12.72 2.44 -20.79
N GLY A 32 -12.05 3.28 -21.59
CA GLY A 32 -12.59 3.79 -22.86
C GLY A 32 -13.68 4.87 -22.72
N VAL A 33 -14.15 5.17 -21.50
CA VAL A 33 -15.08 6.28 -21.22
C VAL A 33 -14.31 7.53 -20.80
N VAL A 34 -13.37 7.37 -19.86
CA VAL A 34 -12.46 8.46 -19.48
C VAL A 34 -11.30 8.56 -20.48
N ARG A 35 -10.64 9.71 -20.52
CA ARG A 35 -9.40 9.90 -21.30
C ARG A 35 -8.38 8.82 -20.91
N GLU A 36 -7.66 8.30 -21.89
CA GLU A 36 -6.66 7.24 -21.69
C GLU A 36 -5.65 7.59 -20.59
N VAL A 37 -5.15 8.83 -20.56
CA VAL A 37 -4.22 9.28 -19.51
C VAL A 37 -4.82 9.22 -18.10
N VAL A 38 -6.14 9.44 -17.95
CA VAL A 38 -6.85 9.34 -16.66
C VAL A 38 -7.04 7.88 -16.29
N TRP A 39 -7.39 7.03 -17.27
CA TRP A 39 -7.47 5.59 -17.07
C TRP A 39 -6.13 5.03 -16.57
N ASN A 40 -5.03 5.36 -17.24
CA ASN A 40 -3.70 4.90 -16.84
C ASN A 40 -3.32 5.38 -15.43
N LEU A 41 -3.62 6.63 -15.07
CA LEU A 41 -3.37 7.15 -13.72
C LEU A 41 -4.24 6.49 -12.63
N SER A 42 -5.41 5.98 -13.01
CA SER A 42 -6.30 5.29 -12.06
C SER A 42 -5.78 3.93 -11.63
N ARG A 43 -4.82 3.36 -12.39
CA ARG A 43 -4.23 2.04 -12.13
C ARG A 43 -3.14 2.07 -11.04
N HIS A 44 -2.75 3.26 -10.59
CA HIS A 44 -1.88 3.43 -9.42
C HIS A 44 -2.68 3.37 -8.12
N SER A 45 -2.09 2.80 -7.08
CA SER A 45 -2.72 2.55 -5.77
C SER A 45 -2.70 3.76 -4.82
N ALA A 46 -2.48 4.97 -5.31
CA ALA A 46 -2.36 6.18 -4.49
C ALA A 46 -3.58 6.39 -3.57
N GLY A 47 -3.33 6.43 -2.26
CA GLY A 47 -4.38 6.62 -1.24
C GLY A 47 -5.08 5.34 -0.79
N LEU A 48 -4.70 4.18 -1.34
CA LEU A 48 -5.14 2.88 -0.83
C LEU A 48 -4.26 2.47 0.36
N CYS A 49 -4.87 1.84 1.36
CA CYS A 49 -4.14 1.25 2.49
C CYS A 49 -4.81 -0.03 2.97
N VAL A 50 -4.08 -0.79 3.78
CA VAL A 50 -4.61 -1.96 4.50
C VAL A 50 -4.38 -1.81 5.98
N LYS A 51 -5.36 -2.26 6.77
CA LYS A 51 -5.31 -2.23 8.22
C LYS A 51 -5.37 -3.64 8.79
N PHE A 52 -4.52 -3.91 9.76
CA PHE A 52 -4.48 -5.21 10.45
C PHE A 52 -3.99 -5.04 11.89
N ARG A 53 -4.20 -6.08 12.71
CA ARG A 53 -3.68 -6.14 14.08
C ARG A 53 -2.71 -7.31 14.20
N THR A 54 -1.62 -7.13 14.93
CA THR A 54 -0.58 -8.16 15.06
C THR A 54 0.15 -8.09 16.40
N HIS A 55 0.59 -9.24 16.89
CA HIS A 55 1.54 -9.37 18.01
C HIS A 55 2.99 -9.52 17.53
N ALA A 56 3.23 -9.48 16.22
CA ALA A 56 4.58 -9.58 15.67
C ALA A 56 5.46 -8.42 16.13
N THR A 57 6.75 -8.68 16.30
CA THR A 57 7.79 -7.68 16.59
C THR A 57 8.55 -7.23 15.34
N GLU A 58 8.24 -7.83 14.19
CA GLU A 58 8.82 -7.53 12.87
C GLU A 58 7.70 -7.59 11.81
N ILE A 59 7.70 -6.64 10.87
CA ILE A 59 6.80 -6.66 9.70
C ILE A 59 7.64 -6.56 8.43
N ARG A 60 7.39 -7.48 7.49
CA ARG A 60 8.03 -7.51 6.17
C ARG A 60 7.00 -7.33 5.06
N GLY A 61 7.41 -6.64 4.01
CA GLY A 61 6.60 -6.45 2.80
C GLY A 61 7.26 -7.13 1.61
N ARG A 62 6.45 -7.84 0.81
CA ARG A 62 6.84 -8.34 -0.52
C ARG A 62 5.71 -8.09 -1.50
N TRP A 63 6.00 -7.34 -2.56
CA TRP A 63 5.02 -6.97 -3.58
C TRP A 63 5.67 -6.86 -4.95
N THR A 64 4.84 -6.88 -5.97
CA THR A 64 5.21 -6.63 -7.36
C THR A 64 4.56 -5.34 -7.83
N LEU A 65 5.19 -4.70 -8.83
CA LEU A 65 4.71 -3.46 -9.43
C LEU A 65 4.31 -3.73 -10.87
N THR A 66 3.39 -2.93 -11.39
CA THR A 66 2.98 -3.03 -12.81
C THR A 66 3.90 -2.26 -13.74
N LEU A 67 4.79 -1.42 -13.20
CA LEU A 67 5.73 -0.59 -13.93
C LEU A 67 7.15 -0.87 -13.46
N ASP A 68 8.11 -0.87 -14.40
CA ASP A 68 9.53 -1.02 -14.09
C ASP A 68 10.16 0.28 -13.55
N GLN A 69 9.51 1.42 -13.79
CA GLN A 69 9.98 2.71 -13.33
C GLN A 69 9.73 2.88 -11.84
N LEU A 70 10.78 2.74 -11.03
CA LEU A 70 10.67 2.79 -9.58
C LEU A 70 10.65 4.21 -9.00
N ALA A 71 11.06 5.24 -9.73
CA ALA A 71 11.16 6.61 -9.23
C ALA A 71 10.94 7.65 -10.33
N MET A 72 10.68 8.89 -9.94
CA MET A 72 10.67 10.05 -10.83
C MET A 72 11.74 11.06 -10.39
N SER A 73 12.17 11.95 -11.27
CA SER A 73 13.18 12.97 -10.94
C SER A 73 12.82 13.83 -9.71
N HIS A 74 11.52 13.97 -9.43
CA HIS A 74 10.96 14.76 -8.33
C HIS A 74 10.27 13.91 -7.25
N MET A 75 10.30 12.57 -7.35
CA MET A 75 9.71 11.67 -6.36
C MET A 75 10.59 10.43 -6.13
N PRO A 76 10.98 10.14 -4.88
CA PRO A 76 11.84 9.00 -4.56
C PRO A 76 11.10 7.66 -4.72
N ALA A 77 11.86 6.57 -4.85
CA ALA A 77 11.29 5.24 -5.04
C ALA A 77 10.45 4.73 -3.87
N THR A 78 10.71 5.23 -2.66
CA THR A 78 9.88 4.94 -1.49
C THR A 78 8.48 5.57 -1.58
N ALA A 79 8.31 6.64 -2.37
CA ALA A 79 7.01 7.26 -2.61
C ALA A 79 6.31 6.67 -3.83
N CYS A 80 7.01 6.55 -4.97
CA CYS A 80 6.41 5.99 -6.18
C CYS A 80 6.03 4.53 -5.96
N SER A 81 6.97 3.72 -5.50
CA SER A 81 6.90 2.25 -5.56
C SER A 81 6.94 1.57 -4.18
N GLY A 82 6.99 2.37 -3.11
CA GLY A 82 7.17 1.90 -1.74
C GLY A 82 5.88 1.63 -0.98
N LEU A 83 6.03 1.02 0.19
CA LEU A 83 4.99 0.93 1.21
C LEU A 83 5.37 1.80 2.41
N ASP A 84 4.40 2.46 3.03
CA ASP A 84 4.60 3.30 4.22
C ASP A 84 3.75 2.75 5.37
N LEU A 85 4.41 2.37 6.48
CA LEU A 85 3.81 1.70 7.62
C LEU A 85 3.66 2.68 8.80
N TYR A 86 2.46 2.70 9.35
CA TYR A 86 2.11 3.40 10.57
C TYR A 86 1.55 2.43 11.60
N ILE A 87 1.75 2.78 12.87
CA ILE A 87 1.20 2.06 14.03
C ILE A 87 0.34 3.06 14.81
N ASP A 88 -0.87 2.64 15.19
CA ASP A 88 -1.74 3.46 16.02
C ASP A 88 -1.17 3.56 17.44
N SER A 89 -1.10 4.78 17.97
CA SER A 89 -0.80 5.08 19.37
C SER A 89 -1.89 5.94 20.00
N GLU A 90 -1.76 6.25 21.29
CA GLU A 90 -2.67 7.15 22.01
C GLU A 90 -2.69 8.56 21.40
N ASP A 91 -1.58 9.00 20.78
CA ASP A 91 -1.43 10.30 20.12
C ASP A 91 -1.85 10.29 18.63
N GLY A 92 -2.29 9.14 18.12
CA GLY A 92 -2.69 8.94 16.73
C GLY A 92 -1.72 8.05 15.94
N LEU A 93 -1.73 8.19 14.61
CA LEU A 93 -0.87 7.38 13.73
C LEU A 93 0.59 7.82 13.87
N GLN A 94 1.46 6.90 14.28
CA GLN A 94 2.90 7.10 14.34
C GLN A 94 3.59 6.38 13.19
N TRP A 95 4.49 7.07 12.51
CA TRP A 95 5.31 6.47 11.46
C TRP A 95 6.23 5.40 12.05
N ALA A 96 6.23 4.21 11.47
CA ALA A 96 7.03 3.08 11.93
C ALA A 96 8.07 2.61 10.92
N GLY A 97 7.84 2.85 9.61
CA GLY A 97 8.84 2.50 8.61
C GLY A 97 8.35 2.59 7.18
N VAL A 98 9.29 2.54 6.24
CA VAL A 98 9.03 2.60 4.80
C VAL A 98 9.87 1.54 4.10
N GLY A 99 9.35 0.99 3.00
CA GLY A 99 10.03 -0.07 2.28
C GLY A 99 10.00 0.04 0.76
N ARG A 100 11.04 -0.51 0.12
CA ARG A 100 11.05 -0.87 -1.30
C ARG A 100 10.68 -2.36 -1.47
N PRO A 101 10.29 -2.83 -2.67
CA PRO A 101 9.87 -4.22 -2.86
C PRO A 101 10.83 -5.23 -2.23
N GLU A 102 10.27 -6.17 -1.48
CA GLU A 102 11.00 -7.22 -0.74
C GLU A 102 11.92 -6.66 0.35
N THR A 103 11.33 -6.22 1.46
CA THR A 103 12.08 -5.61 2.56
C THR A 103 11.42 -5.79 3.93
N THR A 104 12.20 -5.52 4.98
CA THR A 104 11.68 -5.33 6.34
C THR A 104 11.19 -3.89 6.47
N LEU A 105 9.91 -3.72 6.79
CA LEU A 105 9.32 -2.38 6.99
C LEU A 105 9.68 -1.85 8.38
N VAL A 106 9.61 -2.71 9.40
CA VAL A 106 9.97 -2.39 10.77
C VAL A 106 10.41 -3.67 11.49
N GLU A 107 11.35 -3.53 12.42
CA GLU A 107 11.87 -4.60 13.28
C GLU A 107 11.97 -4.10 14.72
N ALA A 108 12.19 -5.01 15.66
CA ALA A 108 12.36 -4.71 17.08
C ALA A 108 11.23 -3.87 17.70
N MET A 109 9.98 -4.07 17.24
CA MET A 109 8.82 -3.45 17.89
C MET A 109 8.59 -4.07 19.27
N ASP A 110 8.02 -3.28 20.18
CA ASP A 110 7.62 -3.74 21.51
C ASP A 110 6.68 -4.94 21.45
N GLU A 111 6.55 -5.68 22.55
CA GLU A 111 5.57 -6.77 22.66
C GLU A 111 4.13 -6.24 22.74
N GLY A 112 3.14 -7.13 22.62
CA GLY A 112 1.72 -6.77 22.68
C GLY A 112 1.08 -6.54 21.31
N GLU A 113 -0.24 -6.41 21.30
CA GLU A 113 -1.00 -6.25 20.06
C GLU A 113 -0.91 -4.81 19.54
N LYS A 114 -0.58 -4.65 18.26
CA LYS A 114 -0.51 -3.35 17.57
C LYS A 114 -1.54 -3.29 16.46
N ALA A 115 -2.20 -2.14 16.31
CA ALA A 115 -2.96 -1.84 15.10
C ALA A 115 -2.04 -1.13 14.10
N CYS A 116 -1.99 -1.65 12.88
CA CYS A 116 -1.07 -1.22 11.83
C CYS A 116 -1.86 -0.74 10.61
N THR A 117 -1.38 0.31 9.98
CA THR A 117 -1.85 0.81 8.68
C THR A 117 -0.68 0.81 7.70
N VAL A 118 -0.81 0.12 6.57
CA VAL A 118 0.17 0.15 5.48
C VAL A 118 -0.43 0.84 4.27
N TYR A 119 0.15 1.97 3.87
CA TYR A 119 -0.19 2.66 2.62
C TYR A 119 0.52 2.03 1.43
N LEU A 120 -0.20 1.93 0.31
CA LEU A 120 0.27 1.37 -0.95
C LEU A 120 1.03 2.41 -1.80
N PRO A 121 1.78 1.98 -2.83
CA PRO A 121 2.58 2.88 -3.65
C PRO A 121 1.75 3.97 -4.36
N LEU A 122 2.36 5.13 -4.62
CA LEU A 122 1.69 6.27 -5.26
C LEU A 122 1.71 6.22 -6.80
N TYR A 123 2.77 5.66 -7.41
CA TYR A 123 3.03 5.64 -8.86
C TYR A 123 3.73 4.36 -9.32
#